data_AF-A0AAU9RCR5-F1
#
_entry.id   AF-A0AAU9RCR5-F1
#
_cell.length_a   1.000
_cell.length_b   1.000
_cell.length_c   1.000
_cell.angle_alpha   90.00
_cell.angle_beta   90.00
_cell.angle_gamma   90.00
#
_symmetry.space_group_name_H-M   'P 1'
#
loop_
_entity.id
_entity.type
_entity.pdbx_description
1 polymer ?
#
loop_
_entity_poly.entity_id
_entity_poly.type
_entity_poly.pdbx_seq_one_letter_code
_entity_poly.pdbx_strand_id
1 'polypeptide(L)'
;MASLHEALFSPRLQFHSTSSPSLRCALPIFSNLSSPGTSSCAIKSTQFLKLRSSTKLTEFSLSSLSRREFVCRASEYKFPDPIPEFAEAETEKFRDHMLKKLSKRDLFEDSVDEIVGICTEIFETFLRSEYGGPGTLLVIPFIDMADTLNERELPGGPQAARAAIKWAQDHVDKDWKEWTGTD
;
A
#
# COMPACT_ATOMS: atom_id res chain seq x y z
N MET A 1 -21.57 51.99 47.07
CA MET A 1 -20.68 50.97 46.48
C MET A 1 -20.84 51.04 44.98
N ALA A 2 -19.71 51.17 44.27
CA ALA A 2 -19.58 51.73 42.93
C ALA A 2 -20.04 50.80 41.79
N SER A 3 -20.10 51.44 40.62
CA SER A 3 -20.70 51.07 39.34
C SER A 3 -19.67 50.50 38.33
N LEU A 4 -20.16 49.73 37.36
CA LEU A 4 -19.73 49.54 35.95
C LEU A 4 -18.25 49.32 35.56
N HIS A 5 -17.97 48.20 34.88
CA HIS A 5 -17.43 48.04 33.50
C HIS A 5 -17.36 46.52 33.20
N GLU A 6 -17.87 45.94 32.10
CA GLU A 6 -17.59 46.10 30.65
C GLU A 6 -16.22 45.54 30.22
N ALA A 7 -16.20 45.00 29.00
CA ALA A 7 -15.09 44.44 28.23
C ALA A 7 -14.71 42.94 28.38
N LEU A 8 -15.31 42.15 27.48
CA LEU A 8 -14.61 41.47 26.36
C LEU A 8 -13.12 41.15 26.55
N PHE A 9 -12.75 39.86 26.53
CA PHE A 9 -11.51 39.44 25.86
C PHE A 9 -11.63 38.01 25.32
N SER A 10 -11.92 37.95 24.02
CA SER A 10 -11.44 36.92 23.11
C SER A 10 -10.06 37.35 22.62
N PRO A 11 -9.11 36.43 22.45
CA PRO A 11 -8.21 36.58 21.31
C PRO A 11 -7.96 35.26 20.56
N ARG A 12 -8.46 35.25 19.33
CA ARG A 12 -7.62 35.18 18.12
C ARG A 12 -6.72 33.94 18.03
N LEU A 13 -7.29 32.84 17.54
CA LEU A 13 -6.52 31.80 16.83
C LEU A 13 -5.91 32.43 15.58
N GLN A 14 -4.61 32.72 15.65
CA GLN A 14 -3.82 33.14 14.51
C GLN A 14 -3.54 31.91 13.64
N PHE A 15 -4.15 31.88 12.47
CA PHE A 15 -3.67 31.08 11.34
C PHE A 15 -2.32 31.63 10.90
N HIS A 16 -1.25 30.92 11.25
CA HIS A 16 0.05 31.08 10.59
C HIS A 16 0.13 30.06 9.47
N SER A 17 -0.14 30.54 8.26
CA SER A 17 0.29 29.91 7.01
C SER A 17 1.78 30.13 6.86
N THR A 18 2.59 29.07 6.90
CA THR A 18 3.94 29.11 6.33
C THR A 18 4.40 27.75 5.84
N SER A 19 4.58 27.73 4.51
CA SER A 19 5.60 27.02 3.74
C SER A 19 5.63 25.50 3.76
N SER A 20 5.12 24.94 2.67
CA SER A 20 5.51 23.65 2.09
C SER A 20 7.03 23.50 1.95
N PRO A 21 7.63 22.38 2.36
CA PRO A 21 8.90 21.94 1.82
C PRO A 21 8.68 21.01 0.62
N SER A 22 9.30 21.43 -0.46
CA SER A 22 9.44 20.74 -1.75
C SER A 22 9.94 19.30 -1.58
N LEU A 23 9.22 18.34 -2.17
CA LEU A 23 9.68 16.97 -2.38
C LEU A 23 10.90 16.98 -3.31
N ARG A 24 12.10 16.88 -2.74
CA ARG A 24 13.30 16.49 -3.47
C ARG A 24 13.61 15.05 -3.12
N CYS A 25 13.29 14.15 -4.05
CA CYS A 25 13.79 12.79 -4.05
C CYS A 25 15.32 12.83 -4.11
N ALA A 26 15.98 12.49 -3.01
CA ALA A 26 17.40 12.18 -2.97
C ALA A 26 17.55 10.68 -2.69
N LEU A 27 18.06 9.95 -3.67
CA LEU A 27 18.43 8.54 -3.57
C LEU A 27 19.51 8.35 -2.49
N PRO A 28 19.46 7.31 -1.64
CA PRO A 28 20.60 6.97 -0.80
C PRO A 28 21.72 6.36 -1.66
N ILE A 29 22.84 7.07 -1.69
CA ILE A 29 24.13 6.60 -2.21
C ILE A 29 24.69 5.57 -1.21
N PHE A 30 24.95 4.37 -1.69
CA PHE A 30 25.67 3.33 -0.96
C PHE A 30 27.08 3.81 -0.60
N SER A 31 27.36 3.91 0.70
CA SER A 31 28.72 4.08 1.21
C SER A 31 29.29 2.69 1.52
N ASN A 32 30.10 2.16 0.62
CA ASN A 32 31.03 1.08 0.93
C ASN A 32 32.42 1.51 0.47
N LEU A 33 33.27 1.82 1.44
CA LEU A 33 34.69 2.11 1.27
C LEU A 33 35.47 0.93 1.82
N SER A 34 36.23 0.23 0.97
CA SER A 34 37.57 -0.34 1.26
C SER A 34 38.10 -1.12 0.04
N SER A 35 39.23 -0.65 -0.48
CA SER A 35 39.95 -0.93 -1.75
C SER A 35 40.74 -2.26 -1.76
N PRO A 36 41.75 -2.51 -2.64
CA PRO A 36 42.08 -1.98 -3.98
C PRO A 36 42.38 -3.08 -5.04
N GLY A 37 42.28 -2.74 -6.32
CA GLY A 37 42.75 -3.61 -7.41
C GLY A 37 42.97 -2.81 -8.68
N THR A 38 44.23 -2.69 -9.09
CA THR A 38 44.74 -1.87 -10.19
C THR A 38 44.19 -2.31 -11.56
N SER A 39 43.53 -1.41 -12.28
CA SER A 39 43.64 -1.34 -13.75
C SER A 39 43.22 0.05 -14.25
N SER A 40 44.20 0.78 -14.77
CA SER A 40 44.02 2.06 -15.47
C SER A 40 43.17 1.88 -16.72
N CYS A 41 42.10 2.67 -16.85
CA CYS A 41 41.50 2.96 -18.14
C CYS A 41 41.24 4.48 -18.24
N ALA A 42 42.09 5.14 -19.02
CA ALA A 42 42.00 6.55 -19.34
C ALA A 42 40.75 6.83 -20.19
N ILE A 43 39.80 7.58 -19.64
CA ILE A 43 38.69 8.12 -20.44
C ILE A 43 39.20 9.37 -21.15
N LYS A 44 39.48 9.23 -22.44
CA LYS A 44 39.78 10.37 -23.32
C LYS A 44 38.52 11.20 -23.51
N SER A 45 38.60 12.45 -23.08
CA SER A 45 37.65 13.51 -23.44
C SER A 45 37.63 13.69 -24.96
N THR A 46 36.56 13.22 -25.60
CA THR A 46 36.32 13.44 -27.02
C THR A 46 35.34 14.58 -27.23
N GLN A 47 35.79 15.47 -28.10
CA GLN A 47 35.23 16.77 -28.44
C GLN A 47 33.83 16.67 -29.06
N PHE A 48 33.06 17.72 -28.81
CA PHE A 48 31.75 18.02 -29.36
C PHE A 48 31.70 17.87 -30.89
N LEU A 49 30.90 16.93 -31.38
CA LEU A 49 30.44 16.91 -32.77
C LEU A 49 29.08 17.60 -32.85
N LYS A 50 29.09 18.74 -33.54
CA LYS A 50 27.93 19.57 -33.86
C LYS A 50 27.14 18.86 -34.97
N LEU A 51 26.18 18.01 -34.62
CA LEU A 51 25.29 17.40 -35.61
C LEU A 51 24.24 18.43 -36.05
N ARG A 52 24.46 19.02 -37.22
CA ARG A 52 23.50 19.89 -37.90
C ARG A 52 22.56 19.01 -38.72
N SER A 53 21.50 18.48 -38.10
CA SER A 53 20.42 17.82 -38.83
C SER A 53 19.36 18.86 -39.19
N SER A 54 19.38 19.32 -40.44
CA SER A 54 18.25 19.98 -41.07
C SER A 54 17.19 18.93 -41.35
N THR A 55 16.18 18.83 -40.49
CA THR A 55 14.98 18.04 -40.76
C THR A 55 13.80 19.00 -40.80
N LYS A 56 13.28 19.18 -42.01
CA LYS A 56 12.02 19.86 -42.28
C LYS A 56 10.95 19.30 -41.33
N LEU A 57 10.26 20.18 -40.61
CA LEU A 57 9.01 19.81 -39.94
C LEU A 57 8.01 19.48 -41.05
N THR A 58 7.90 18.20 -41.40
CA THR A 58 6.69 17.68 -42.02
C THR A 58 5.61 17.73 -40.95
N GLU A 59 4.83 18.79 -41.03
CA GLU A 59 3.53 18.96 -40.40
C GLU A 59 2.70 17.70 -40.69
N PHE A 60 2.58 16.81 -39.70
CA PHE A 60 1.69 15.68 -39.79
C PHE A 60 0.27 16.24 -39.82
N SER A 61 -0.26 16.39 -41.03
CA SER A 61 -1.66 16.69 -41.26
C SER A 61 -2.49 15.57 -40.63
N LEU A 62 -3.06 15.84 -39.45
CA LEU A 62 -4.08 15.01 -38.83
C LEU A 62 -5.41 15.22 -39.58
N SER A 63 -5.42 14.95 -40.88
CA SER A 63 -6.62 15.01 -41.70
C SER A 63 -7.25 13.62 -41.76
N SER A 64 -8.47 13.53 -41.21
CA SER A 64 -9.42 12.44 -41.38
C SER A 64 -9.09 11.10 -40.69
N LEU A 65 -8.85 11.14 -39.38
CA LEU A 65 -9.38 10.05 -38.56
C LEU A 65 -10.85 10.37 -38.32
N SER A 66 -11.74 9.64 -39.03
CA SER A 66 -13.14 9.56 -38.66
C SER A 66 -13.20 9.29 -37.16
N ARG A 67 -13.65 10.29 -36.39
CA ARG A 67 -13.98 10.14 -34.97
C ARG A 67 -15.17 9.20 -34.90
N ARG A 68 -14.90 7.90 -35.05
CA ARG A 68 -15.80 6.86 -34.58
C ARG A 68 -15.69 6.96 -33.08
N GLU A 69 -16.62 7.68 -32.47
CA GLU A 69 -16.79 7.73 -31.03
C GLU A 69 -16.98 6.28 -30.57
N PHE A 70 -15.91 5.66 -30.07
CA PHE A 70 -15.99 4.40 -29.38
C PHE A 70 -16.65 4.70 -28.03
N VAL A 71 -17.98 4.67 -28.01
CA VAL A 71 -18.76 4.73 -26.78
C VAL A 71 -18.61 3.35 -26.12
N CYS A 72 -17.55 3.18 -25.33
CA CYS A 72 -17.41 2.03 -24.45
C CYS A 72 -18.51 2.13 -23.37
N ARG A 73 -19.61 1.40 -23.58
CA ARG A 73 -20.60 1.17 -22.52
C ARG A 73 -19.98 0.19 -21.54
N ALA A 74 -19.41 0.70 -20.45
CA ALA A 74 -19.13 -0.12 -19.29
C ALA A 74 -20.49 -0.62 -18.77
N SER A 75 -20.76 -1.92 -18.92
CA SER A 75 -21.81 -2.56 -18.15
C SER A 75 -21.45 -2.46 -16.68
N GLU A 76 -22.41 -2.11 -15.82
CA GLU A 76 -22.22 -2.07 -14.38
C GLU A 76 -21.82 -3.46 -13.89
N TYR A 77 -20.54 -3.60 -13.53
CA TYR A 77 -20.01 -4.83 -12.98
C TYR A 77 -20.55 -4.98 -11.56
N LYS A 78 -21.39 -6.00 -11.35
CA LYS A 78 -21.88 -6.35 -10.02
C LYS A 78 -20.85 -7.25 -9.37
N PHE A 79 -20.32 -6.76 -8.26
CA PHE A 79 -19.41 -7.52 -7.45
C PHE A 79 -20.13 -8.75 -6.87
N PRO A 80 -19.54 -9.95 -6.90
CA PRO A 80 -20.12 -11.11 -6.22
C PRO A 80 -20.35 -10.79 -4.74
N ASP A 81 -21.45 -11.27 -4.19
CA ASP A 81 -21.64 -11.18 -2.74
C ASP A 81 -20.57 -12.04 -2.04
N PRO A 82 -20.04 -11.59 -0.89
CA PRO A 82 -19.12 -12.38 -0.08
C PRO A 82 -19.69 -13.76 0.26
N ILE A 83 -18.83 -14.78 0.34
CA ILE A 83 -19.20 -16.16 0.66
C ILE A 83 -18.75 -16.49 2.10
N PRO A 84 -19.68 -16.57 3.08
CA PRO A 84 -19.32 -16.81 4.47
C PRO A 84 -18.58 -18.13 4.71
N GLU A 85 -18.94 -19.20 3.99
CA GLU A 85 -18.32 -20.52 4.14
C GLU A 85 -16.85 -20.51 3.69
N PHE A 86 -16.54 -19.74 2.64
CA PHE A 86 -15.17 -19.52 2.20
C PHE A 86 -14.39 -18.72 3.26
N ALA A 87 -14.99 -17.67 3.81
CA ALA A 87 -14.36 -16.84 4.83
C ALA A 87 -13.94 -17.66 6.05
N GLU A 88 -14.81 -18.53 6.57
CA GLU A 88 -14.50 -19.42 7.70
C GLU A 88 -13.32 -20.37 7.37
N ALA A 89 -13.40 -21.06 6.23
CA ALA A 89 -12.38 -22.03 5.82
C ALA A 89 -11.01 -21.38 5.58
N GLU A 90 -10.99 -20.18 4.99
CA GLU A 90 -9.75 -19.46 4.68
C GLU A 90 -9.14 -18.80 5.94
N THR A 91 -9.99 -18.33 6.84
CA THR A 91 -9.59 -17.75 8.13
C THR A 91 -8.93 -18.80 9.03
N GLU A 92 -9.39 -20.05 9.01
CA GLU A 92 -8.75 -21.13 9.78
C GLU A 92 -7.29 -21.37 9.33
N LYS A 93 -7.06 -21.45 8.02
CA LYS A 93 -5.71 -21.60 7.45
C LYS A 93 -4.83 -20.39 7.77
N PHE A 94 -5.42 -19.19 7.70
CA PHE A 94 -4.74 -17.94 8.04
C PHE A 94 -4.26 -17.95 9.50
N ARG A 95 -5.15 -18.32 10.43
CA ARG A 95 -4.86 -18.40 11.87
C ARG A 95 -3.67 -19.33 12.13
N ASP A 96 -3.69 -20.52 11.55
CA ASP A 96 -2.63 -21.52 11.71
C ASP A 96 -1.29 -21.01 11.15
N HIS A 97 -1.33 -20.33 9.99
CA HIS A 97 -0.14 -19.72 9.42
C HIS A 97 0.41 -18.62 10.33
N MET A 98 -0.44 -17.75 10.87
CA MET A 98 -0.04 -16.65 11.75
C MET A 98 0.60 -17.19 13.03
N LEU A 99 -0.03 -18.18 13.68
CA LEU A 99 0.52 -18.83 14.88
C LEU A 99 1.90 -19.45 14.59
N LYS A 100 2.05 -20.17 13.48
CA LYS A 100 3.34 -20.74 13.04
C LYS A 100 4.37 -19.68 12.67
N LYS A 101 3.94 -18.51 12.20
CA LYS A 101 4.84 -17.46 11.73
C LYS A 101 5.36 -16.59 12.88
N LEU A 102 4.49 -16.29 13.84
CA LEU A 102 4.79 -15.44 14.98
C LEU A 102 5.51 -16.21 16.10
N SER A 103 5.20 -17.48 16.32
CA SER A 103 5.94 -18.36 17.26
C SER A 103 7.43 -18.50 16.95
N LYS A 104 7.86 -18.22 15.72
CA LYS A 104 9.29 -18.24 15.33
C LYS A 104 10.04 -16.96 15.70
N ARG A 105 9.33 -15.94 16.17
CA ARG A 105 9.86 -14.61 16.44
C ARG A 105 9.74 -14.36 17.94
N ASP A 106 10.87 -14.15 18.58
CA ASP A 106 10.99 -13.91 20.03
C ASP A 106 10.24 -12.67 20.52
N LEU A 107 9.91 -11.75 19.61
CA LEU A 107 9.26 -10.47 19.92
C LEU A 107 7.83 -10.60 20.45
N PHE A 108 7.18 -11.76 20.28
CA PHE A 108 5.75 -11.93 20.52
C PHE A 108 5.43 -12.87 21.69
N GLU A 109 6.43 -13.44 22.35
CA GLU A 109 6.37 -14.69 23.15
C GLU A 109 5.09 -14.85 23.99
N ASP A 110 4.73 -13.88 24.82
CA ASP A 110 3.57 -13.97 25.71
C ASP A 110 2.24 -13.49 25.08
N SER A 111 2.31 -12.88 23.89
CA SER A 111 1.20 -12.18 23.22
C SER A 111 0.78 -12.83 21.89
N VAL A 112 1.39 -13.96 21.50
CA VAL A 112 1.15 -14.60 20.20
C VAL A 112 -0.33 -14.88 19.98
N ASP A 113 -0.99 -15.51 20.96
CA ASP A 113 -2.39 -15.91 20.82
C ASP A 113 -3.32 -14.71 20.69
N GLU A 114 -3.05 -13.63 21.42
CA GLU A 114 -3.84 -12.39 21.32
C GLU A 114 -3.65 -11.70 19.98
N ILE A 115 -2.41 -11.60 19.49
CA ILE A 115 -2.10 -11.01 18.19
C ILE A 115 -2.74 -11.82 17.07
N VAL A 116 -2.63 -13.15 17.12
CA VAL A 116 -3.27 -14.04 16.16
C VAL A 116 -4.79 -13.86 16.21
N GLY A 117 -5.39 -13.78 17.39
CA GLY A 117 -6.82 -13.53 17.57
C GLY A 117 -7.28 -12.24 16.88
N ILE A 118 -6.60 -11.12 17.13
CA ILE A 118 -6.92 -9.80 16.53
C ILE A 118 -6.77 -9.84 15.02
N CYS A 119 -5.65 -10.37 14.51
CA CYS A 119 -5.46 -10.48 13.07
C CYS A 119 -6.52 -11.36 12.41
N THR A 120 -6.91 -12.45 13.08
CA THR A 120 -7.92 -13.40 12.56
C THR A 120 -9.30 -12.75 12.52
N GLU A 121 -9.71 -12.05 13.57
CA GLU A 121 -11.02 -11.37 13.65
C GLU A 121 -11.17 -10.30 12.55
N ILE A 122 -10.15 -9.45 12.38
CA ILE A 122 -10.16 -8.39 11.36
C ILE A 122 -10.21 -9.01 9.96
N PHE A 123 -9.42 -10.06 9.72
CA PHE A 123 -9.35 -10.72 8.42
C PHE A 123 -10.64 -11.46 8.06
N GLU A 124 -11.22 -12.18 9.03
CA GLU A 124 -12.49 -12.88 8.88
C GLU A 124 -13.62 -11.90 8.54
N THR A 125 -13.69 -10.79 9.29
CA THR A 125 -14.69 -9.74 9.06
C THR A 125 -14.60 -9.22 7.63
N PHE A 126 -13.39 -8.88 7.19
CA PHE A 126 -13.15 -8.44 5.81
C PHE A 126 -13.59 -9.49 4.78
N LEU A 127 -13.19 -10.76 4.95
CA LEU A 127 -13.55 -11.82 4.01
C LEU A 127 -15.06 -12.05 3.93
N ARG A 128 -15.77 -11.85 5.04
CA ARG A 128 -17.20 -12.11 5.15
C ARG A 128 -18.07 -10.95 4.65
N SER A 129 -17.57 -9.72 4.63
CA SER A 129 -18.37 -8.54 4.25
C SER A 129 -17.91 -7.79 3.01
N GLU A 130 -16.62 -7.86 2.67
CA GLU A 130 -16.03 -6.98 1.64
C GLU A 130 -15.31 -7.74 0.53
N TYR A 131 -14.75 -8.91 0.82
CA TYR A 131 -14.11 -9.72 -0.20
C TYR A 131 -15.16 -10.42 -1.07
N GLY A 132 -15.06 -10.23 -2.38
CA GLY A 132 -15.99 -10.84 -3.37
C GLY A 132 -15.23 -11.41 -4.56
N GLY A 133 -14.04 -11.94 -4.29
CA GLY A 133 -13.28 -12.75 -5.23
C GLY A 133 -11.96 -12.13 -5.70
N PRO A 134 -11.33 -12.75 -6.71
CA PRO A 134 -9.93 -12.52 -7.00
C PRO A 134 -9.67 -11.08 -7.44
N GLY A 135 -8.59 -10.50 -6.95
CA GLY A 135 -8.20 -9.12 -7.26
C GLY A 135 -8.88 -8.05 -6.41
N THR A 136 -9.67 -8.42 -5.38
CA THR A 136 -10.30 -7.44 -4.47
C THR A 136 -9.81 -7.53 -3.04
N LEU A 137 -8.65 -8.14 -2.84
CA LEU A 137 -7.96 -8.08 -1.56
C LEU A 137 -7.58 -6.63 -1.25
N LEU A 138 -8.19 -6.06 -0.21
CA LEU A 138 -7.93 -4.68 0.20
C LEU A 138 -6.73 -4.60 1.13
N VAL A 139 -6.08 -3.43 1.13
CA VAL A 139 -4.97 -3.15 2.06
C VAL A 139 -5.49 -2.71 3.43
N ILE A 140 -6.70 -2.14 3.49
CA ILE A 140 -7.30 -1.55 4.69
C ILE A 140 -7.32 -2.52 5.88
N PRO A 141 -7.76 -3.79 5.75
CA PRO A 141 -7.76 -4.73 6.87
C PRO A 141 -6.38 -4.93 7.50
N PHE A 142 -5.30 -4.85 6.71
CA PHE A 142 -3.95 -5.00 7.22
C PHE A 142 -3.40 -3.73 7.88
N ILE A 143 -3.92 -2.56 7.51
CA ILE A 143 -3.67 -1.31 8.24
C ILE A 143 -4.35 -1.41 9.60
N ASP A 144 -5.62 -1.81 9.62
CA ASP A 144 -6.40 -1.97 10.85
C ASP A 144 -5.76 -2.99 11.79
N MET A 145 -5.16 -4.07 11.28
CA MET A 145 -4.36 -5.00 12.09
C MET A 145 -3.19 -4.29 12.78
N ALA A 146 -2.41 -3.49 12.06
CA ALA A 146 -1.26 -2.81 12.65
C ALA A 146 -1.70 -1.77 13.69
N ASP A 147 -2.73 -0.99 13.38
CA ASP A 147 -3.25 0.06 14.24
C ASP A 147 -3.90 -0.53 15.50
N THR A 148 -4.74 -1.55 15.37
CA THR A 148 -5.37 -2.22 16.52
C THR A 148 -4.34 -2.83 17.47
N LEU A 149 -3.28 -3.43 16.93
CA LEU A 149 -2.19 -3.97 17.75
C LEU A 149 -1.42 -2.85 18.47
N ASN A 150 -1.16 -1.73 17.80
CA ASN A 150 -0.50 -0.57 18.42
C ASN A 150 -1.38 0.07 19.51
N GLU A 151 -2.67 0.20 19.27
CA GLU A 151 -3.65 0.75 20.23
C GLU A 151 -3.79 -0.12 21.49
N ARG A 152 -3.62 -1.43 21.35
CA ARG A 152 -3.59 -2.38 22.47
C ARG A 152 -2.20 -2.56 23.08
N GLU A 153 -1.22 -1.76 22.65
CA GLU A 153 0.18 -1.80 23.11
C GLU A 153 0.84 -3.19 22.91
N LEU A 154 0.37 -3.95 21.93
CA LEU A 154 0.91 -5.27 21.60
C LEU A 154 2.16 -5.16 20.72
N PRO A 155 3.15 -6.04 20.92
CA PRO A 155 4.40 -5.96 20.18
C PRO A 155 4.22 -6.30 18.70
N GLY A 156 4.99 -5.62 17.84
CA GLY A 156 5.22 -6.04 16.46
C GLY A 156 4.02 -5.95 15.51
N GLY A 157 3.10 -5.00 15.73
CA GLY A 157 1.95 -4.74 14.85
C GLY A 157 2.29 -4.67 13.36
N PRO A 158 3.26 -3.84 12.92
CA PRO A 158 3.68 -3.78 11.52
C PRO A 158 4.22 -5.11 10.96
N GLN A 159 4.84 -5.93 11.81
CA GLN A 159 5.40 -7.23 11.43
C GLN A 159 4.29 -8.27 11.27
N ALA A 160 3.31 -8.29 12.17
CA ALA A 160 2.13 -9.14 12.07
C ALA A 160 1.34 -8.80 10.80
N ALA A 161 1.06 -7.52 10.54
CA ALA A 161 0.39 -7.06 9.33
C ALA A 161 1.15 -7.49 8.05
N ARG A 162 2.48 -7.35 8.02
CA ARG A 162 3.28 -7.81 6.86
C ARG A 162 3.22 -9.32 6.66
N ALA A 163 3.23 -10.11 7.74
CA ALA A 163 3.06 -11.55 7.66
C ALA A 163 1.69 -11.91 7.09
N ALA A 164 0.65 -11.20 7.53
CA ALA A 164 -0.71 -11.38 7.05
C ALA A 164 -0.86 -11.01 5.57
N ILE A 165 -0.36 -9.85 5.14
CA ILE A 165 -0.37 -9.41 3.73
C ILE A 165 0.27 -10.47 2.84
N LYS A 166 1.47 -10.92 3.22
CA LYS A 166 2.21 -11.90 2.41
C LYS A 166 1.42 -13.20 2.25
N TRP A 167 0.85 -13.69 3.34
CA TRP A 167 0.03 -14.91 3.27
C TRP A 167 -1.19 -14.70 2.39
N ALA A 168 -1.92 -13.61 2.58
CA ALA A 168 -3.16 -13.35 1.87
C ALA A 168 -2.94 -13.21 0.36
N GLN A 169 -1.86 -12.54 -0.04
CA GLN A 169 -1.46 -12.41 -1.44
C GLN A 169 -1.14 -13.77 -2.10
N ASP A 170 -0.58 -14.71 -1.34
CA ASP A 170 -0.15 -16.01 -1.85
C ASP A 170 -1.31 -17.04 -1.91
N HIS A 171 -2.38 -16.85 -1.13
CA HIS A 171 -3.41 -17.89 -0.90
C HIS A 171 -4.83 -17.47 -1.28
N VAL A 172 -5.32 -16.31 -0.85
CA VAL A 172 -6.77 -15.98 -0.86
C VAL A 172 -7.37 -16.06 -2.27
N ASP A 173 -6.76 -15.37 -3.23
CA ASP A 173 -7.23 -15.35 -4.62
C ASP A 173 -7.10 -16.71 -5.31
N LYS A 174 -6.12 -17.53 -4.87
CA LYS A 174 -5.90 -18.87 -5.40
C LYS A 174 -6.97 -19.82 -4.87
N ASP A 175 -7.17 -19.82 -3.57
CA ASP A 175 -8.10 -20.69 -2.87
C ASP A 175 -9.56 -20.32 -3.24
N TRP A 176 -9.85 -19.05 -3.48
CA TRP A 176 -11.15 -18.63 -4.05
C TRP A 176 -11.42 -19.25 -5.42
N LYS A 177 -10.42 -19.27 -6.31
CA LYS A 177 -10.57 -19.88 -7.64
C LYS A 177 -10.77 -21.39 -7.55
N GLU A 178 -10.09 -22.04 -6.62
CA GLU A 178 -10.29 -23.46 -6.33
C GLU A 178 -11.69 -23.73 -5.74
N TRP A 179 -12.20 -22.81 -4.92
CA TRP A 179 -13.53 -22.91 -4.30
C TRP A 179 -14.69 -22.71 -5.28
N THR A 180 -14.55 -21.72 -6.16
CA THR A 180 -15.59 -21.33 -7.13
C THR A 180 -15.44 -21.99 -8.50
N GLY A 181 -14.35 -22.74 -8.69
CA GLY A 181 -14.12 -23.56 -9.87
C GLY A 181 -15.20 -24.63 -10.00
N THR A 182 -16.23 -24.34 -10.78
CA THR A 182 -17.06 -25.38 -11.40
C THR A 182 -16.21 -25.97 -12.51
N ASP A 183 -16.01 -27.30 -12.53
CA ASP A 183 -15.44 -28.02 -13.68
C ASP A 183 -16.16 -27.66 -15.00
#